data_AF-A0A067GV51-F1
#
_entry.id   AF-A0A067GV51-F1
#
_cell.length_a   1.000
_cell.length_b   1.000
_cell.length_c   1.000
_cell.angle_alpha   90.00
_cell.angle_beta   90.00
_cell.angle_gamma   90.00
#
_symmetry.space_group_name_H-M   'P 1'
#
loop_
_entity.id
_entity.type
_entity.pdbx_description
1 polymer ?
#
loop_
_entity_poly.entity_id
_entity_poly.type
_entity_poly.pdbx_seq_one_letter_code
_entity_poly.pdbx_strand_id
1 'polypeptide(L)'
;MSVTCSGSFPDLLCGEDSGIFAGESSPACSSSDLESSASIEESIAGFIEDERNFVPGFDYLTRFQTHSLDASAREESVAWILKVQAYYNFLPLTSYLSVNYMDRFLYSRRLPDNNGWPWQLLSVACLSLAAKMEETVVPSLLDLQVEGAKYIFETKTIRRMELLVLSVLDWRLRSVTPFSFIYFFACKLDPTGTFMGFLISRATKIILSNIQGENHQLLPVNATTRA
;
A
#
# COMPACT_ATOMS: atom_id res chain seq x y z
N MET A 1 -10.86 -34.16 37.98
CA MET A 1 -11.23 -34.00 36.56
C MET A 1 -10.95 -32.56 36.19
N SER A 2 -9.99 -32.39 35.30
CA SER A 2 -9.48 -31.15 34.76
C SER A 2 -10.47 -30.55 33.76
N VAL A 3 -10.73 -29.25 33.85
CA VAL A 3 -11.17 -28.44 32.70
C VAL A 3 -10.45 -27.09 32.79
N THR A 4 -9.35 -26.98 32.06
CA THR A 4 -8.76 -25.71 31.64
C THR A 4 -9.60 -25.15 30.51
N CYS A 5 -10.01 -23.88 30.58
CA CYS A 5 -10.53 -23.16 29.43
C CYS A 5 -9.63 -21.96 29.14
N SER A 6 -8.72 -22.17 28.20
CA SER A 6 -7.95 -21.16 27.49
C SER A 6 -8.89 -20.36 26.59
N GLY A 7 -8.97 -19.05 26.82
CA GLY A 7 -9.67 -18.10 25.96
C GLY A 7 -8.79 -16.89 25.70
N SER A 8 -7.78 -17.08 24.86
CA SER A 8 -6.97 -15.98 24.31
C SER A 8 -7.83 -15.21 23.31
N PHE A 9 -8.34 -14.05 23.72
CA PHE A 9 -8.84 -13.06 22.79
C PHE A 9 -7.67 -12.17 22.35
N PRO A 10 -7.59 -11.77 21.07
CA PRO A 10 -6.47 -11.02 20.55
C PRO A 10 -6.49 -9.59 21.09
N ASP A 11 -5.32 -9.12 21.49
CA ASP A 11 -5.05 -7.77 21.95
C ASP A 11 -5.68 -6.72 21.02
N LEU A 12 -6.63 -5.97 21.58
CA LEU A 12 -7.08 -4.72 21.00
C LEU A 12 -5.90 -3.74 21.10
N LEU A 13 -5.43 -3.25 19.94
CA LEU A 13 -4.31 -2.31 19.75
C LEU A 13 -4.60 -0.89 20.30
N CYS A 14 -5.23 -0.79 21.45
CA CYS A 14 -5.28 0.42 22.26
C CYS A 14 -4.96 -0.04 23.67
N GLY A 15 -3.69 0.05 24.06
CA GLY A 15 -3.29 -0.08 25.46
C GLY A 15 -3.90 1.09 26.23
N GLU A 16 -5.12 0.93 26.72
CA GLU A 16 -5.71 1.88 27.65
C GLU A 16 -5.06 1.67 29.02
N ASP A 17 -4.02 2.43 29.32
CA ASP A 17 -3.54 2.59 30.70
C ASP A 17 -4.57 3.42 31.47
N SER A 18 -5.49 2.73 32.15
CA SER A 18 -6.45 3.33 33.07
C SER A 18 -5.72 3.77 34.34
N GLY A 19 -5.03 4.92 34.27
CA GLY A 19 -4.10 5.32 35.32
C GLY A 19 -3.89 6.81 35.54
N ILE A 20 -4.79 7.72 35.17
CA ILE A 20 -4.65 9.14 35.57
C ILE A 20 -6.01 9.75 35.93
N PHE A 21 -6.39 9.61 37.21
CA PHE A 21 -7.35 10.51 37.87
C PHE A 21 -6.67 11.01 39.16
N ALA A 22 -6.02 12.18 39.09
CA ALA A 22 -5.95 13.18 40.18
C ALA A 22 -5.01 14.35 39.82
N GLY A 23 -5.53 15.58 39.93
CA GLY A 23 -4.74 16.74 40.37
C GLY A 23 -4.39 17.78 39.31
N GLU A 24 -4.96 18.98 39.47
CA GLU A 24 -4.71 20.20 38.69
C GLU A 24 -3.26 20.74 38.84
N SER A 25 -2.61 21.11 37.73
CA SER A 25 -1.82 22.37 37.58
C SER A 25 -1.07 22.46 36.22
N SER A 26 -1.35 23.52 35.44
CA SER A 26 -0.59 24.20 34.36
C SER A 26 0.16 23.43 33.24
N PRO A 27 0.15 23.92 31.98
CA PRO A 27 0.75 23.23 30.84
C PRO A 27 2.24 23.55 30.71
N ALA A 28 3.09 22.62 31.09
CA ALA A 28 4.43 22.51 30.52
C ALA A 28 4.46 21.23 29.67
N CYS A 29 4.55 21.39 28.33
CA CYS A 29 4.74 20.28 27.41
C CYS A 29 6.06 19.57 27.72
N SER A 30 5.98 18.55 28.57
CA SER A 30 7.06 17.62 28.84
C SER A 30 6.89 16.44 27.88
N SER A 31 7.95 16.19 27.11
CA SER A 31 8.05 15.21 26.02
C SER A 31 8.14 13.77 26.53
N SER A 32 7.08 13.23 27.13
CA SER A 32 7.08 11.87 27.68
C SER A 32 6.38 10.81 26.81
N ASP A 33 5.82 11.14 25.66
CA ASP A 33 5.21 10.15 24.76
C ASP A 33 6.25 9.57 23.79
N LEU A 34 7.35 9.07 24.35
CA LEU A 34 8.20 8.11 23.65
C LEU A 34 7.64 6.74 24.00
N GLU A 35 6.72 6.23 23.16
CA GLU A 35 6.50 4.79 23.07
C GLU A 35 7.88 4.11 23.05
N SER A 36 8.11 3.19 24.00
CA SER A 36 9.39 2.53 24.18
C SER A 36 9.89 1.99 22.84
N SER A 37 11.14 2.28 22.48
CA SER A 37 11.75 1.80 21.24
C SER A 37 11.64 0.28 21.07
N ALA A 38 11.47 -0.47 22.17
CA ALA A 38 11.24 -1.91 22.17
C ALA A 38 9.86 -2.31 21.62
N SER A 39 8.79 -1.55 21.87
CA SER A 39 7.45 -1.87 21.34
C SER A 39 7.35 -1.63 19.84
N ILE A 40 8.06 -0.62 19.33
CA ILE A 40 8.18 -0.35 17.89
C ILE A 40 9.05 -1.41 17.20
N GLU A 41 10.14 -1.88 17.84
CA GLU A 41 11.01 -2.92 17.28
C GLU A 41 10.33 -4.29 17.18
N GLU A 42 9.55 -4.71 18.18
CA GLU A 42 8.81 -5.98 18.15
C GLU A 42 7.68 -5.96 17.09
N SER A 43 7.06 -4.79 16.88
CA SER A 43 6.06 -4.54 15.84
C SER A 43 6.60 -4.74 14.41
N ILE A 44 7.87 -4.40 14.19
CA ILE A 44 8.50 -4.46 12.86
C ILE A 44 8.91 -5.87 12.46
N ALA A 45 9.35 -6.68 13.42
CA ALA A 45 9.64 -8.09 13.17
C ALA A 45 8.38 -8.80 12.62
N GLY A 46 7.21 -8.54 13.21
CA GLY A 46 5.94 -9.05 12.71
C GLY A 46 5.63 -8.59 11.29
N PHE A 47 5.83 -7.31 10.97
CA PHE A 47 5.65 -6.81 9.61
C PHE A 47 6.58 -7.48 8.58
N ILE A 48 7.84 -7.74 8.94
CA ILE A 48 8.79 -8.43 8.05
C ILE A 48 8.35 -9.87 7.77
N GLU A 49 7.87 -10.58 8.79
CA GLU A 49 7.36 -11.94 8.62
C GLU A 49 6.13 -11.98 7.71
N ASP A 50 5.23 -11.01 7.88
CA ASP A 50 3.97 -10.93 7.14
C ASP A 50 4.12 -10.38 5.71
N GLU A 51 5.18 -9.61 5.41
CA GLU A 51 5.41 -8.99 4.09
C GLU A 51 5.30 -9.99 2.95
N ARG A 52 5.82 -11.20 3.14
CA ARG A 52 5.83 -12.28 2.13
C ARG A 52 4.44 -12.67 1.63
N ASN A 53 3.40 -12.43 2.44
CA ASN A 53 2.02 -12.75 2.06
C ASN A 53 1.42 -11.77 1.06
N PHE A 54 2.07 -10.62 0.83
CA PHE A 54 1.51 -9.50 0.09
C PHE A 54 2.33 -9.11 -1.14
N VAL A 55 3.38 -9.86 -1.46
CA VAL A 55 4.17 -9.71 -2.69
C VAL A 55 3.58 -10.59 -3.78
N PRO A 56 3.47 -10.11 -5.05
CA PRO A 56 3.20 -10.99 -6.18
C PRO A 56 4.22 -12.13 -6.25
N GLY A 57 3.83 -13.33 -6.70
CA GLY A 57 4.76 -14.47 -6.69
C GLY A 57 6.04 -14.22 -7.51
N PHE A 58 7.10 -14.99 -7.21
CA PHE A 58 8.46 -14.73 -7.70
C PHE A 58 8.61 -14.72 -9.24
N ASP A 59 7.71 -15.39 -9.98
CA ASP A 59 7.67 -15.41 -11.44
C ASP A 59 6.94 -14.21 -12.07
N TYR A 60 6.44 -13.26 -11.26
CA TYR A 60 5.66 -12.12 -11.72
C TYR A 60 6.41 -11.27 -12.77
N LEU A 61 7.66 -10.92 -12.49
CA LEU A 61 8.48 -10.13 -13.43
C LEU A 61 8.78 -10.91 -14.72
N THR A 62 9.01 -12.21 -14.60
CA THR A 62 9.26 -13.11 -15.74
C THR A 62 8.03 -13.19 -16.65
N ARG A 63 6.82 -13.05 -16.11
CA ARG A 63 5.58 -13.01 -16.90
C ARG A 63 5.46 -11.78 -17.80
N PHE A 64 5.99 -10.62 -17.40
CA PHE A 64 6.11 -9.46 -18.29
C PHE A 64 7.19 -9.64 -19.34
N GLN A 65 8.34 -10.19 -18.95
CA GLN A 65 9.45 -10.46 -19.88
C GLN A 65 9.09 -11.49 -20.96
N THR A 66 8.22 -12.44 -20.62
CA THR A 66 7.70 -13.45 -21.56
C THR A 66 6.46 -13.00 -22.34
N HIS A 67 6.07 -11.72 -22.23
CA HIS A 67 4.86 -11.14 -22.84
C HIS A 67 3.55 -11.85 -22.48
N SER A 68 3.53 -12.60 -21.38
CA SER A 68 2.30 -13.22 -20.87
C SER A 68 1.41 -12.25 -20.08
N LEU A 69 1.98 -11.11 -19.67
CA LEU A 69 1.29 -9.94 -19.15
C LEU A 69 1.72 -8.72 -19.97
N ASP A 70 0.77 -7.81 -20.19
CA ASP A 70 1.01 -6.59 -20.95
C ASP A 70 1.59 -5.50 -20.02
N ALA A 71 2.89 -5.25 -20.16
CA ALA A 71 3.61 -4.25 -19.37
C ALA A 71 3.11 -2.82 -19.68
N SER A 72 2.76 -2.55 -20.94
CA SER A 72 2.26 -1.24 -21.36
C SER A 72 0.89 -0.98 -20.75
N ALA A 73 -0.01 -1.96 -20.79
CA ALA A 73 -1.32 -1.83 -20.18
C ALA A 73 -1.24 -1.65 -18.64
N ARG A 74 -0.28 -2.32 -17.98
CA ARG A 74 0.00 -2.07 -16.56
C ARG A 74 0.49 -0.64 -16.33
N GLU A 75 1.46 -0.17 -17.12
CA GLU A 75 2.01 1.18 -16.99
C GLU A 75 0.92 2.25 -17.16
N GLU A 76 0.07 2.13 -18.19
CA GLU A 76 -1.07 3.01 -18.40
C GLU A 76 -2.05 2.99 -17.21
N SER A 77 -2.32 1.80 -16.67
CA SER A 77 -3.20 1.61 -15.50
C SER A 77 -2.63 2.29 -14.25
N VAL A 78 -1.34 2.12 -13.98
CA VAL A 78 -0.67 2.76 -12.83
C VAL A 78 -0.63 4.28 -13.01
N ALA A 79 -0.33 4.77 -14.21
CA ALA A 79 -0.33 6.20 -14.51
C ALA A 79 -1.73 6.81 -14.28
N TRP A 80 -2.80 6.12 -14.67
CA TRP A 80 -4.16 6.57 -14.38
C TRP A 80 -4.46 6.58 -12.88
N ILE A 81 -4.08 5.53 -12.13
CA ILE A 81 -4.25 5.47 -10.67
C ILE A 81 -3.56 6.67 -9.98
N LEU A 82 -2.32 7.00 -10.39
CA LEU A 82 -1.57 8.11 -9.81
C LEU A 82 -2.19 9.47 -10.15
N LYS A 83 -2.76 9.64 -11.36
CA LYS A 83 -3.51 10.86 -11.70
C LYS A 83 -4.74 11.05 -10.83
N VAL A 84 -5.54 10.00 -10.63
CA VAL A 84 -6.72 10.06 -9.76
C VAL A 84 -6.34 10.30 -8.29
N GLN A 85 -5.25 9.67 -7.82
CA GLN A 85 -4.70 9.94 -6.48
C GLN A 85 -4.33 11.41 -6.33
N ALA A 86 -3.67 12.01 -7.31
CA ALA A 86 -3.32 13.44 -7.29
C ALA A 86 -4.57 14.34 -7.35
N TYR A 87 -5.58 13.98 -8.15
CA TYR A 87 -6.81 14.74 -8.28
C TYR A 87 -7.62 14.83 -6.98
N TYR A 88 -7.79 13.69 -6.29
CA TYR A 88 -8.50 13.65 -5.00
C TYR A 88 -7.62 13.97 -3.79
N ASN A 89 -6.32 14.13 -4.00
CA ASN A 89 -5.32 14.25 -2.94
C ASN A 89 -5.39 13.09 -1.93
N PHE A 90 -5.59 11.87 -2.43
CA PHE A 90 -5.54 10.65 -1.63
C PHE A 90 -4.13 10.42 -1.06
N LEU A 91 -4.06 9.65 0.02
CA LEU A 91 -2.80 9.25 0.62
C LEU A 91 -1.94 8.48 -0.42
N PRO A 92 -0.61 8.65 -0.41
CA PRO A 92 0.31 7.84 -1.21
C PRO A 92 0.14 6.33 -1.00
N LEU A 93 -0.27 5.94 0.21
CA LEU A 93 -0.56 4.54 0.55
C LEU A 93 -1.74 3.99 -0.28
N THR A 94 -2.75 4.81 -0.58
CA THR A 94 -3.93 4.43 -1.34
C THR A 94 -3.59 4.04 -2.78
N SER A 95 -2.75 4.82 -3.46
CA SER A 95 -2.29 4.45 -4.81
C SER A 95 -1.38 3.22 -4.77
N TYR A 96 -0.50 3.12 -3.77
CA TYR A 96 0.35 1.94 -3.60
C TYR A 96 -0.46 0.65 -3.40
N LEU A 97 -1.45 0.67 -2.49
CA LEU A 97 -2.32 -0.48 -2.25
C LEU A 97 -3.15 -0.84 -3.48
N SER A 98 -3.66 0.17 -4.21
CA SER A 98 -4.35 -0.06 -5.47
C SER A 98 -3.48 -0.86 -6.47
N VAL A 99 -2.22 -0.46 -6.64
CA VAL A 99 -1.27 -1.18 -7.51
C VAL A 99 -0.92 -2.56 -6.93
N ASN A 100 -0.72 -2.68 -5.62
CA ASN A 100 -0.50 -3.98 -4.97
C ASN A 100 -1.66 -4.95 -5.22
N TYR A 101 -2.91 -4.48 -5.13
CA TYR A 101 -4.08 -5.30 -5.37
C TYR A 101 -4.17 -5.72 -6.84
N MET A 102 -3.90 -4.80 -7.76
CA MET A 102 -3.88 -5.06 -9.19
C MET A 102 -2.82 -6.11 -9.55
N ASP A 103 -1.59 -5.95 -9.06
CA ASP A 103 -0.49 -6.87 -9.35
C ASP A 103 -0.74 -8.28 -8.79
N ARG A 104 -1.26 -8.39 -7.57
CA ARG A 104 -1.66 -9.68 -6.96
C ARG A 104 -2.83 -10.34 -7.71
N PHE A 105 -3.76 -9.54 -8.21
CA PHE A 105 -4.85 -10.02 -9.04
C PHE A 105 -4.33 -10.61 -10.36
N LEU A 106 -3.47 -9.86 -11.08
CA LEU A 106 -2.89 -10.25 -12.36
C LEU A 106 -1.96 -11.45 -12.26
N TYR A 107 -1.32 -11.62 -11.11
CA TYR A 107 -0.56 -12.82 -10.81
C TYR A 107 -1.44 -14.09 -10.83
N SER A 108 -2.66 -13.97 -10.30
CA SER A 108 -3.58 -15.10 -10.11
C SER A 108 -4.55 -15.31 -11.28
N ARG A 109 -4.90 -14.24 -12.01
CA ARG A 109 -5.90 -14.24 -13.08
C ARG A 109 -5.37 -13.51 -14.30
N ARG A 110 -5.56 -14.10 -15.48
CA ARG A 110 -5.36 -13.39 -16.75
C ARG A 110 -6.61 -12.58 -17.08
N LEU A 111 -6.39 -11.36 -17.56
CA LEU A 111 -7.46 -10.54 -18.11
C LEU A 111 -7.77 -10.98 -19.55
N PRO A 112 -9.03 -10.88 -19.99
CA PRO A 112 -9.39 -11.05 -21.39
C PRO A 112 -8.70 -10.01 -22.27
N ASP A 113 -8.23 -10.42 -23.45
CA ASP A 113 -7.67 -9.51 -24.44
C ASP A 113 -8.79 -8.79 -25.20
N ASN A 114 -9.35 -7.75 -24.57
CA ASN A 114 -10.51 -7.01 -25.07
C ASN A 114 -10.22 -5.50 -25.12
N ASN A 115 -9.29 -5.06 -25.97
CA ASN A 115 -9.03 -3.63 -26.27
C ASN A 115 -8.68 -2.76 -25.04
N GLY A 116 -8.20 -3.36 -23.94
CA GLY A 116 -7.75 -2.65 -22.75
C GLY A 116 -8.82 -2.27 -21.72
N TRP A 117 -10.13 -2.40 -22.00
CA TRP A 117 -11.16 -2.07 -21.00
C TRP A 117 -11.08 -2.92 -19.71
N PRO A 118 -10.68 -4.21 -19.73
CA PRO A 118 -10.56 -4.99 -18.50
C PRO A 118 -9.50 -4.45 -17.55
N TRP A 119 -8.42 -3.86 -18.09
CA TRP A 119 -7.37 -3.22 -17.31
C TRP A 119 -7.91 -1.98 -16.60
N GLN A 120 -8.57 -1.08 -17.32
CA GLN A 120 -9.20 0.10 -16.71
C GLN A 120 -10.23 -0.29 -15.63
N LEU A 121 -11.08 -1.29 -15.89
CA LEU A 121 -12.06 -1.75 -14.91
C LEU A 121 -11.38 -2.30 -13.64
N LEU A 122 -10.31 -3.09 -13.81
CA LEU A 122 -9.50 -3.59 -12.70
C LEU A 122 -8.90 -2.43 -11.91
N SER A 123 -8.31 -1.43 -12.57
CA SER A 123 -7.72 -0.26 -11.91
C SER A 123 -8.75 0.53 -11.11
N VAL A 124 -9.94 0.78 -11.67
CA VAL A 124 -11.04 1.49 -10.98
C VAL A 124 -11.48 0.71 -9.74
N ALA A 125 -11.62 -0.62 -9.86
CA ALA A 125 -12.01 -1.47 -8.73
C ALA A 125 -10.94 -1.53 -7.63
N CYS A 126 -9.67 -1.72 -7.99
CA CYS A 126 -8.55 -1.73 -7.05
C CYS A 126 -8.40 -0.38 -6.33
N LEU A 127 -8.53 0.74 -7.05
CA LEU A 127 -8.46 2.07 -6.46
C LEU A 127 -9.63 2.32 -5.52
N SER A 128 -10.86 1.90 -5.88
CA SER A 128 -12.00 2.06 -5.00
C SER A 128 -11.85 1.24 -3.71
N LEU A 129 -11.35 0.00 -3.80
CA LEU A 129 -11.07 -0.82 -2.63
C LEU A 129 -10.00 -0.19 -1.75
N ALA A 130 -8.89 0.30 -2.33
CA ALA A 130 -7.84 0.97 -1.57
C ALA A 130 -8.36 2.24 -0.87
N ALA A 131 -9.15 3.05 -1.58
CA ALA A 131 -9.74 4.25 -1.00
C ALA A 131 -10.68 3.92 0.16
N LYS A 132 -11.46 2.83 0.08
CA LYS A 132 -12.30 2.36 1.19
C LYS A 132 -11.54 1.85 2.40
N MET A 133 -10.28 1.45 2.22
CA MET A 133 -9.43 0.98 3.32
C MET A 133 -8.70 2.13 4.02
N GLU A 134 -8.27 3.14 3.27
CA GLU A 134 -7.32 4.15 3.76
C GLU A 134 -7.89 5.56 3.88
N GLU A 135 -8.92 5.91 3.08
CA GLU A 135 -9.44 7.28 3.02
C GLU A 135 -10.64 7.47 3.93
N THR A 136 -10.69 8.65 4.57
CA THR A 136 -11.82 9.03 5.43
C THR A 136 -13.07 9.35 4.62
N VAL A 137 -12.90 9.90 3.42
CA VAL A 137 -13.98 10.28 2.52
C VAL A 137 -13.71 9.66 1.15
N VAL A 138 -14.56 8.72 0.76
CA VAL A 138 -14.46 8.02 -0.52
C VAL A 138 -15.50 8.60 -1.49
N PRO A 139 -15.09 9.11 -2.67
CA PRO A 139 -16.01 9.53 -3.72
C PRO A 139 -16.93 8.40 -4.19
N SER A 140 -18.01 8.76 -4.88
CA SER A 140 -18.86 7.75 -5.50
C SER A 140 -18.09 7.01 -6.61
N LEU A 141 -18.52 5.78 -6.95
CA LEU A 141 -17.88 4.99 -8.02
C LEU A 141 -17.98 5.66 -9.41
N LEU A 142 -18.96 6.54 -9.61
CA LEU A 142 -19.06 7.31 -10.85
C LEU A 142 -18.05 8.45 -10.85
N ASP A 143 -17.93 9.16 -9.73
CA ASP A 143 -17.00 10.28 -9.59
C ASP A 143 -15.54 9.80 -9.63
N LEU A 144 -15.24 8.59 -9.12
CA LEU A 144 -13.87 8.05 -9.12
C LEU A 144 -13.27 7.87 -10.54
N GLN A 145 -14.09 7.88 -11.59
CA GLN A 145 -13.68 7.64 -12.98
C GLN A 145 -13.27 8.93 -13.73
N VAL A 146 -12.54 9.81 -13.04
CA VAL A 146 -12.05 11.10 -13.57
C VAL A 146 -10.70 10.96 -14.29
N GLU A 147 -10.11 12.11 -14.66
CA GLU A 147 -8.73 12.22 -15.17
C GLU A 147 -8.45 11.41 -16.45
N GLY A 148 -9.36 11.48 -17.41
CA GLY A 148 -9.16 10.92 -18.74
C GLY A 148 -9.32 9.40 -18.80
N ALA A 149 -10.20 8.83 -17.97
CA ALA A 149 -10.61 7.43 -18.09
C ALA A 149 -11.09 7.14 -19.52
N LYS A 150 -10.44 6.19 -20.20
CA LYS A 150 -10.77 5.78 -21.57
C LYS A 150 -12.15 5.10 -21.67
N TYR A 151 -12.58 4.50 -20.57
CA TYR A 151 -13.84 3.79 -20.43
C TYR A 151 -14.54 4.26 -19.17
N ILE A 152 -15.86 4.41 -19.24
CA ILE A 152 -16.72 4.71 -18.10
C ILE A 152 -17.62 3.51 -17.87
N PHE A 153 -17.60 3.00 -16.65
CA PHE A 153 -18.34 1.82 -16.24
C PHE A 153 -19.50 2.18 -15.32
N GLU A 154 -20.58 1.43 -15.44
CA GLU A 154 -21.67 1.48 -14.47
C GLU A 154 -21.20 1.00 -13.09
N THR A 155 -21.76 1.61 -12.04
CA THR A 155 -21.51 1.25 -10.64
C THR A 155 -21.65 -0.25 -10.37
N LYS A 156 -22.64 -0.91 -11.00
CA LYS A 156 -22.86 -2.36 -10.84
C LYS A 156 -21.70 -3.20 -11.40
N THR A 157 -21.12 -2.78 -12.50
CA THR A 157 -19.96 -3.44 -13.13
C THR A 157 -18.72 -3.30 -12.26
N ILE A 158 -18.48 -2.10 -11.74
CA ILE A 158 -17.37 -1.85 -10.82
C ILE A 158 -17.50 -2.70 -9.56
N ARG A 159 -18.68 -2.71 -8.91
CA ARG A 159 -18.92 -3.55 -7.72
C ARG A 159 -18.71 -5.04 -7.96
N ARG A 160 -19.07 -5.56 -9.14
CA ARG A 160 -18.79 -6.96 -9.49
C ARG A 160 -17.29 -7.21 -9.60
N MET A 161 -16.55 -6.26 -10.18
CA MET A 161 -15.10 -6.34 -10.25
C MET A 161 -14.47 -6.25 -8.85
N GLU A 162 -14.96 -5.36 -7.98
CA GLU A 162 -14.50 -5.28 -6.58
C GLU A 162 -14.65 -6.62 -5.85
N LEU A 163 -15.81 -7.27 -5.97
CA LEU A 163 -16.05 -8.59 -5.38
C LEU A 163 -15.12 -9.66 -5.97
N LEU A 164 -14.84 -9.60 -7.27
CA LEU A 164 -13.90 -10.51 -7.91
C LEU A 164 -12.48 -10.29 -7.38
N VAL A 165 -12.03 -9.04 -7.26
CA VAL A 165 -10.73 -8.68 -6.67
C VAL A 165 -10.67 -9.20 -5.23
N LEU A 166 -11.64 -8.86 -4.39
CA LEU A 166 -11.73 -9.36 -3.01
C LEU A 166 -11.65 -10.89 -2.91
N SER A 167 -12.34 -11.61 -3.80
CA SER A 167 -12.32 -13.07 -3.82
C SER A 167 -10.96 -13.65 -4.23
N VAL A 168 -10.23 -12.99 -5.14
CA VAL A 168 -8.91 -13.44 -5.60
C VAL A 168 -7.84 -13.14 -4.56
N LEU A 169 -8.01 -12.06 -3.79
CA LEU A 169 -7.09 -11.66 -2.74
C LEU A 169 -7.41 -12.31 -1.38
N ASP A 170 -8.40 -13.21 -1.33
CA ASP A 170 -8.92 -13.81 -0.09
C ASP A 170 -9.28 -12.77 0.98
N TRP A 171 -9.79 -11.61 0.55
CA TRP A 171 -10.10 -10.44 1.40
C TRP A 171 -8.89 -9.87 2.17
N ARG A 172 -7.67 -10.30 1.85
CA ARG A 172 -6.42 -9.84 2.47
C ARG A 172 -5.96 -8.52 1.85
N LEU A 173 -6.70 -7.45 2.15
CA LEU A 173 -6.42 -6.09 1.67
C LEU A 173 -5.41 -5.34 2.54
N ARG A 174 -5.31 -5.65 3.84
CA ARG A 174 -4.34 -5.03 4.74
C ARG A 174 -2.94 -5.60 4.49
N SER A 175 -2.28 -5.11 3.44
CA SER A 175 -0.91 -5.47 3.11
C SER A 175 0.09 -4.78 4.03
N VAL A 176 1.14 -5.48 4.43
CA VAL A 176 2.35 -4.80 4.92
C VAL A 176 2.95 -4.03 3.75
N THR A 177 3.25 -2.75 3.95
CA THR A 177 3.77 -1.88 2.88
C THR A 177 5.09 -1.25 3.30
N PRO A 178 5.91 -0.78 2.35
CA PRO A 178 7.10 0.00 2.65
C PRO A 178 6.82 1.18 3.59
N PHE A 179 5.63 1.79 3.51
CA PHE A 179 5.20 2.90 4.36
C PHE A 179 5.17 2.54 5.85
N SER A 180 4.88 1.28 6.19
CA SER A 180 4.90 0.77 7.58
C SER A 180 6.29 0.86 8.21
N PHE A 181 7.34 0.85 7.40
CA PHE A 181 8.73 0.89 7.88
C PHE A 181 9.38 2.27 7.82
N ILE A 182 8.85 3.21 7.03
CA ILE A 182 9.50 4.50 6.79
C ILE A 182 9.71 5.25 8.11
N TYR A 183 8.68 5.31 8.95
CA TYR A 183 8.74 6.05 10.20
C TYR A 183 9.84 5.51 11.11
N PHE A 184 9.88 4.18 11.29
CA PHE A 184 10.92 3.54 12.09
C PHE A 184 12.33 3.85 11.60
N PHE A 185 12.58 3.66 10.30
CA PHE A 185 13.91 3.93 9.75
C PHE A 185 14.24 5.43 9.80
N ALA A 186 13.26 6.31 9.63
CA ALA A 186 13.47 7.75 9.77
C ALA A 186 13.86 8.13 11.21
N CYS A 187 13.19 7.58 12.23
CA CYS A 187 13.53 7.80 13.64
C CYS A 187 14.93 7.26 13.99
N LYS A 188 15.33 6.12 13.41
CA LYS A 188 16.69 5.56 13.60
C LYS A 188 17.77 6.42 12.95
N LEU A 189 17.49 6.99 11.78
CA LEU A 189 18.44 7.83 11.04
C LEU A 189 18.55 9.25 11.61
N ASP A 190 17.44 9.78 12.12
CA ASP A 190 17.37 11.10 12.75
C ASP A 190 16.57 11.05 14.05
N PRO A 191 17.22 10.65 15.17
CA PRO A 191 16.58 10.62 16.48
C PRO A 191 16.13 11.99 16.98
N THR A 192 16.65 13.07 16.41
CA THR A 192 16.26 14.44 16.77
C THR A 192 14.98 14.90 16.07
N GLY A 193 14.55 14.19 15.03
CA GLY A 193 13.35 14.50 14.25
C GLY A 193 13.47 15.71 13.31
N THR A 194 14.65 16.34 13.23
CA THR A 194 14.93 17.56 12.46
C THR A 194 14.59 17.43 10.96
N PHE A 195 14.87 16.28 10.37
CA PHE A 195 14.72 15.94 8.96
C PHE A 195 13.70 14.83 8.70
N MET A 196 12.97 14.38 9.72
CA MET A 196 12.05 13.23 9.62
C MET A 196 11.00 13.42 8.51
N GLY A 197 10.38 14.61 8.42
CA GLY A 197 9.42 14.92 7.36
C GLY A 197 10.05 14.88 5.95
N PHE A 198 11.30 15.33 5.81
CA PHE A 198 12.04 15.27 4.55
C PHE A 198 12.35 13.81 4.15
N LEU A 199 12.81 12.99 5.09
CA LEU A 199 13.09 11.57 4.86
C LEU A 199 11.83 10.81 4.44
N ILE A 200 10.72 11.02 5.15
CA ILE A 200 9.43 10.40 4.83
C ILE A 200 8.95 10.82 3.44
N SER A 201 9.02 12.11 3.12
CA SER A 201 8.63 12.63 1.81
C SER A 201 9.49 12.05 0.69
N ARG A 202 10.81 11.96 0.90
CA ARG A 202 11.75 11.41 -0.09
C ARG A 202 11.53 9.93 -0.32
N ALA A 203 11.36 9.14 0.76
CA ALA A 203 11.06 7.71 0.67
C ALA A 203 9.74 7.47 -0.05
N THR A 204 8.69 8.22 0.29
CA THR A 204 7.38 8.16 -0.38
C THR A 204 7.50 8.37 -1.88
N LYS A 205 8.24 9.40 -2.32
CA LYS A 205 8.46 9.67 -3.75
C LYS A 205 9.16 8.51 -4.45
N ILE A 206 10.19 7.94 -3.81
CA ILE A 206 10.92 6.77 -4.36
C ILE A 206 9.98 5.57 -4.48
N ILE A 207 9.14 5.31 -3.48
CA ILE A 207 8.19 4.19 -3.52
C ILE A 207 7.19 4.38 -4.68
N LEU A 208 6.62 5.58 -4.82
CA LEU A 208 5.68 5.87 -5.90
C LEU A 208 6.32 5.80 -7.29
N SER A 209 7.57 6.27 -7.46
CA SER A 209 8.28 6.14 -8.74
C SER A 209 8.56 4.67 -9.11
N ASN A 210 8.85 3.82 -8.12
CA ASN A 210 9.11 2.40 -8.35
C ASN A 210 7.85 1.65 -8.82
N ILE A 211 6.66 1.94 -8.26
CA ILE A 211 5.43 1.23 -8.68
C ILE A 211 4.99 1.59 -10.10
N GLN A 212 5.29 2.81 -10.56
CA GLN A 212 5.05 3.26 -11.93
C GLN A 212 5.90 2.49 -12.96
N GLY A 213 7.01 1.89 -12.53
CA GLY A 213 7.90 1.17 -13.44
C GLY A 213 8.71 2.10 -14.33
N GLU A 214 8.89 3.37 -13.93
CA GLU A 214 9.87 4.25 -14.57
C GLU A 214 11.23 3.56 -14.43
N ASN A 215 11.66 2.94 -15.52
CA ASN A 215 13.01 2.45 -15.68
C ASN A 215 13.94 3.62 -15.36
N HIS A 216 14.48 3.64 -14.14
CA HIS A 216 15.88 3.99 -14.03
C HIS A 216 16.57 2.97 -14.92
N GLN A 217 16.77 3.35 -16.19
CA GLN A 217 17.88 2.83 -16.96
C GLN A 217 19.03 2.87 -15.98
N LEU A 218 19.41 1.69 -15.48
CA LEU A 218 20.66 1.50 -14.82
C LEU A 218 21.66 2.09 -15.80
N LEU A 219 22.20 3.27 -15.45
CA LEU A 219 23.36 3.82 -16.12
C LEU A 219 24.31 2.64 -16.28
N PRO A 220 24.82 2.36 -17.49
CA PRO A 220 25.81 1.30 -17.64
C PRO A 220 26.92 1.65 -16.66
N VAL A 221 27.06 0.85 -15.61
CA VAL A 221 28.26 0.85 -14.78
C VAL A 221 29.33 0.45 -15.77
N ASN A 222 30.02 1.45 -16.30
CA ASN A 222 31.17 1.27 -17.16
C ASN A 222 32.04 0.21 -16.49
N ALA A 223 32.12 -0.95 -17.13
CA ALA A 223 33.09 -1.97 -16.82
C ALA A 223 34.46 -1.44 -17.25
N THR A 224 34.97 -0.47 -16.50
CA THR A 224 36.40 -0.22 -16.44
C THR A 224 36.93 -1.20 -15.40
N THR A 225 37.54 -2.30 -15.85
CA THR A 225 38.87 -2.79 -15.42
C THR A 225 39.11 -4.22 -15.98
N ARG A 226 40.31 -4.40 -16.56
CA ARG A 226 40.95 -5.59 -17.17
C ARG A 226 40.84 -5.60 -18.71
N ALA A 227 41.92 -5.46 -19.47
CA ALA A 227 43.37 -5.44 -19.21
C ALA A 227 44.07 -4.50 -20.20
#